data_AF-H0BSH9-F1
#
_entry.id   AF-H0BSH9-F1
#
_cell.length_a   1.000
_cell.length_b   1.000
_cell.length_c   1.000
_cell.angle_alpha   90.00
_cell.angle_beta   90.00
_cell.angle_gamma   90.00
#
_symmetry.space_group_name_H-M   'P 1'
#
loop_
_entity.id
_entity.type
_entity.pdbx_description
1 polymer ?
#
loop_
_entity_poly.entity_id
_entity_poly.type
_entity_poly.pdbx_seq_one_letter_code
_entity_poly.pdbx_strand_id
1 'polypeptide(L)'
;MYEIWLMLNILWEIALGVWPLLVGGALLWLALMGMAWRAAGARWSAGFLPALLTGVVVAVAAFMVLPGSLHSTLSDMGYWLDWAALLGLAAAVGGAVSAFAWPLLVWRRGRVQA
;
A
#
# COMPACT_ATOMS: atom_id res chain seq x y z
N MET A 1 20.17 18.86 2.71
CA MET A 1 20.05 18.37 1.29
C MET A 1 20.55 16.94 1.17
N TYR A 2 21.60 16.56 1.92
CA TYR A 2 22.11 15.20 1.96
C TYR A 2 21.10 14.20 2.55
N GLU A 3 20.35 14.62 3.55
CA GLU A 3 19.43 13.79 4.34
C GLU A 3 18.26 13.28 3.48
N ILE A 4 17.67 14.14 2.66
CA ILE A 4 16.58 13.78 1.73
C ILE A 4 17.09 12.79 0.68
N TRP A 5 18.29 13.02 0.16
CA TRP A 5 18.93 12.10 -0.80
C TRP A 5 19.21 10.74 -0.17
N LEU A 6 19.73 10.71 1.05
CA LEU A 6 19.97 9.48 1.79
C LEU A 6 18.66 8.71 2.02
N MET A 7 17.61 9.39 2.49
CA MET A 7 16.28 8.79 2.68
C MET A 7 15.76 8.18 1.36
N LEU A 8 15.78 8.94 0.27
CA LEU A 8 15.32 8.45 -1.04
C LEU A 8 16.13 7.25 -1.51
N ASN A 9 17.45 7.26 -1.29
CA ASN A 9 18.31 6.15 -1.64
C ASN A 9 17.99 4.90 -0.82
N ILE A 10 17.72 5.03 0.49
CA ILE A 10 17.27 3.90 1.33
C ILE A 10 15.94 3.35 0.83
N LEU A 11 14.96 4.21 0.53
CA LEU A 11 13.68 3.77 -0.02
C LEU A 11 13.86 3.05 -1.36
N TRP A 12 14.78 3.54 -2.20
CA TRP A 12 15.14 2.92 -3.46
C TRP A 12 15.79 1.54 -3.26
N GLU A 13 16.73 1.41 -2.34
CA GLU A 13 17.37 0.13 -1.99
C GLU A 13 16.36 -0.87 -1.42
N ILE A 14 15.43 -0.43 -0.58
CA ILE A 14 14.31 -1.26 -0.10
C ILE A 14 13.46 -1.72 -1.30
N ALA A 15 13.08 -0.80 -2.18
CA ALA A 15 12.27 -1.12 -3.37
C ALA A 15 12.99 -2.10 -4.30
N LEU A 16 14.30 -1.96 -4.48
CA LEU A 16 15.14 -2.93 -5.17
C LEU A 16 15.14 -4.27 -4.43
N GLY A 17 15.26 -4.30 -3.10
CA GLY A 17 15.19 -5.55 -2.33
C GLY A 17 13.90 -6.34 -2.55
N VAL A 18 12.79 -5.65 -2.84
CA VAL A 18 11.47 -6.26 -3.08
C VAL A 18 10.97 -6.14 -4.53
N TRP A 19 11.84 -5.79 -5.49
CA TRP A 19 11.42 -5.48 -6.86
C TRP A 19 10.61 -6.60 -7.54
N PRO A 20 10.91 -7.91 -7.35
CA PRO A 20 10.10 -8.96 -7.97
C PRO A 20 8.67 -9.01 -7.41
N LEU A 21 8.52 -8.74 -6.11
CA LEU A 21 7.21 -8.64 -5.45
C LEU A 21 6.43 -7.43 -5.95
N LEU A 22 7.11 -6.29 -6.20
CA LEU A 22 6.48 -5.10 -6.77
C LEU A 22 5.95 -5.38 -8.18
N VAL A 23 6.73 -6.07 -9.02
CA VAL A 23 6.30 -6.48 -10.37
C VAL A 23 5.14 -7.47 -10.30
N GLY A 24 5.26 -8.53 -9.49
CA GLY A 24 4.19 -9.51 -9.32
C GLY A 24 2.89 -8.89 -8.78
N GLY A 25 3.03 -7.96 -7.82
CA GLY A 25 1.93 -7.17 -7.29
C GLY A 25 1.28 -6.29 -8.35
N ALA A 26 2.07 -5.59 -9.17
CA ALA A 26 1.54 -4.77 -10.27
C ALA A 26 0.76 -5.62 -11.28
N LEU A 27 1.28 -6.79 -11.66
CA LEU A 27 0.59 -7.73 -12.56
C LEU A 27 -0.72 -8.24 -11.95
N LEU A 28 -0.70 -8.63 -10.67
CA LEU A 28 -1.90 -9.06 -9.96
C LEU A 28 -2.94 -7.93 -9.89
N TRP A 29 -2.50 -6.70 -9.63
CA TRP A 29 -3.37 -5.53 -9.57
C TRP A 29 -4.04 -5.27 -10.92
N LEU A 30 -3.28 -5.33 -12.02
CA LEU A 30 -3.81 -5.21 -13.38
C LEU A 30 -4.82 -6.32 -13.70
N ALA A 31 -4.56 -7.55 -13.28
CA ALA A 31 -5.51 -8.66 -13.45
C ALA A 31 -6.81 -8.41 -12.68
N LEU A 32 -6.73 -7.93 -11.44
CA LEU A 32 -7.90 -7.57 -10.63
C LEU A 32 -8.69 -6.42 -11.28
N MET A 33 -8.01 -5.40 -11.81
CA MET A 33 -8.65 -4.31 -12.55
C MET A 33 -9.38 -4.80 -13.80
N GLY A 34 -8.74 -5.67 -14.59
CA GLY A 34 -9.36 -6.29 -15.76
C GLY A 34 -10.62 -7.09 -15.40
N MET A 35 -10.59 -7.84 -14.29
CA MET A 35 -11.78 -8.57 -13.80
C MET A 35 -12.88 -7.63 -13.30
N ALA A 36 -12.53 -6.56 -12.59
CA ALA A 36 -13.49 -5.57 -12.10
C ALA A 36 -14.16 -4.80 -13.23
N TRP A 37 -13.42 -4.43 -14.29
CA TRP A 37 -13.98 -3.78 -15.48
C TRP A 37 -14.96 -4.66 -16.25
N ARG A 38 -14.72 -5.98 -16.28
CA ARG A 38 -15.59 -6.93 -16.99
C ARG A 38 -16.84 -7.33 -16.19
N ALA A 39 -16.96 -6.91 -14.93
CA ALA A 39 -18.12 -7.22 -14.11
C ALA A 39 -19.32 -6.33 -14.51
N ALA A 40 -20.44 -6.96 -14.88
CA ALA A 40 -21.70 -6.26 -15.06
C ALA A 40 -22.12 -5.61 -13.73
N GLY A 41 -22.59 -4.36 -13.76
CA GLY A 41 -23.02 -3.64 -12.56
C GLY A 41 -21.90 -3.14 -11.64
N ALA A 42 -20.67 -2.99 -12.13
CA ALA A 42 -19.54 -2.49 -11.35
C ALA A 42 -19.79 -1.10 -10.74
N ARG A 43 -20.10 -1.04 -9.44
CA ARG A 43 -20.24 0.21 -8.67
C ARG A 43 -18.89 0.60 -8.05
N TRP A 44 -18.04 1.19 -8.88
CA TRP A 44 -16.69 1.64 -8.52
C TRP A 44 -16.65 2.52 -7.26
N SER A 45 -17.60 3.45 -7.14
CA SER A 45 -17.70 4.34 -5.98
C SER A 45 -18.04 3.62 -4.67
N ALA A 46 -18.85 2.56 -4.72
CA ALA A 46 -19.25 1.82 -3.53
C ALA A 46 -18.08 1.02 -2.93
N GLY A 47 -17.17 0.53 -3.78
CA GLY A 47 -15.99 -0.23 -3.34
C GLY A 47 -14.85 0.62 -2.81
N PHE A 48 -14.86 1.93 -3.08
CA PHE A 48 -13.72 2.81 -2.77
C PHE A 48 -13.54 3.05 -1.26
N LEU A 49 -14.57 3.56 -0.57
CA LEU A 49 -14.49 3.86 0.85
C LEU A 49 -14.09 2.65 1.73
N PRO A 50 -14.69 1.46 1.59
CA PRO A 50 -14.24 0.30 2.37
C PRO A 50 -12.80 -0.12 2.03
N ALA A 51 -12.38 -0.03 0.77
CA ALA A 51 -10.98 -0.33 0.40
C ALA A 51 -10.00 0.65 1.05
N LEU A 52 -10.34 1.95 1.02
CA LEU A 52 -9.56 3.00 1.66
C LEU A 52 -9.46 2.77 3.18
N LEU A 53 -10.58 2.48 3.85
CA LEU A 53 -10.59 2.20 5.29
C LEU A 53 -9.74 0.98 5.64
N THR A 54 -9.81 -0.09 4.83
CA THR A 54 -8.93 -1.26 5.04
C THR A 54 -7.45 -0.89 4.92
N GLY A 55 -7.09 -0.05 3.95
CA GLY A 55 -5.71 0.41 3.82
C GLY A 55 -5.26 1.33 4.94
N VAL A 56 -6.13 2.20 5.45
CA VAL A 56 -5.83 3.06 6.61
C VAL A 56 -5.54 2.20 7.84
N VAL A 57 -6.35 1.19 8.13
CA VAL A 57 -6.11 0.26 9.25
C VAL A 57 -4.76 -0.45 9.07
N VAL A 58 -4.47 -0.93 7.86
CA VAL A 58 -3.19 -1.57 7.59
C VAL A 58 -2.01 -0.59 7.69
N ALA A 59 -2.16 0.66 7.25
CA ALA A 59 -1.12 1.67 7.38
C ALA A 59 -0.79 1.94 8.85
N VAL A 60 -1.80 2.06 9.72
CA VAL A 60 -1.61 2.23 11.17
C VAL A 60 -0.89 1.02 11.76
N ALA A 61 -1.27 -0.20 11.37
CA ALA A 61 -0.57 -1.41 11.80
C ALA A 61 0.88 -1.44 11.29
N ALA A 62 1.10 -1.08 10.02
CA ALA A 62 2.43 -1.03 9.41
C ALA A 62 3.33 -0.02 10.10
N PHE A 63 2.82 1.16 10.48
CA PHE A 63 3.56 2.16 11.24
C PHE A 63 4.12 1.61 12.56
N MET A 64 3.39 0.70 13.23
CA MET A 64 3.83 0.08 14.48
C MET A 64 4.83 -1.08 14.26
N VAL A 65 4.72 -1.80 13.14
CA VAL A 65 5.48 -3.03 12.88
C VAL A 65 6.77 -2.77 12.08
N LEU A 66 6.76 -1.76 11.20
CA LEU A 66 7.88 -1.45 10.31
C LEU A 66 9.19 -1.13 11.04
N PRO A 67 9.22 -0.34 12.14
CA PRO A 67 10.48 -0.06 12.83
C PRO A 67 11.20 -1.34 13.24
N GLY A 68 10.49 -2.26 13.92
CA GLY A 68 11.07 -3.53 14.35
C GLY A 68 11.53 -4.42 13.19
N SER A 69 10.83 -4.35 12.05
CA SER A 69 11.21 -5.09 10.83
C SER A 69 12.46 -4.53 10.16
N LEU A 70 12.76 -3.25 10.38
CA LEU A 70 13.93 -2.53 9.86
C LEU A 70 15.05 -2.43 10.92
N HIS A 71 15.01 -3.26 11.97
CA HIS A 71 15.97 -3.23 13.09
C HIS A 71 16.10 -1.85 13.76
N SER A 72 15.00 -1.11 13.85
CA SER A 72 14.93 0.21 14.48
C SER A 72 13.78 0.26 15.50
N THR A 73 13.82 1.24 16.40
CA THR A 73 12.77 1.50 17.39
C THR A 73 12.19 2.91 17.20
N LEU A 74 11.00 3.16 17.75
CA LEU A 74 10.43 4.52 17.72
C LEU A 74 11.29 5.55 18.48
N SER A 75 12.07 5.10 19.47
CA SER A 75 13.05 5.95 20.15
C SER A 75 14.23 6.36 19.29
N ASP A 76 14.50 5.66 18.19
CA ASP A 76 15.57 6.00 17.25
C ASP A 76 15.18 7.10 16.26
N MET A 77 13.90 7.51 16.25
CA MET A 77 13.37 8.56 15.36
C MET A 77 13.75 9.96 15.87
N GLY A 78 15.05 10.25 15.81
CA GLY A 78 15.63 11.50 16.30
C GLY A 78 15.43 12.68 15.35
N TYR A 79 15.20 12.43 14.06
CA TYR A 79 15.04 13.48 13.05
C TYR A 79 13.66 13.42 12.39
N TRP A 80 13.12 14.59 12.00
CA TRP A 80 11.79 14.67 11.38
C TRP A 80 11.68 13.86 10.09
N LEU A 81 12.81 13.65 9.39
CA LEU A 81 12.85 12.87 8.17
C LEU A 81 12.67 11.37 8.44
N ASP A 82 13.10 10.88 9.61
CA ASP A 82 12.89 9.47 10.00
C ASP A 82 11.39 9.20 10.18
N TRP A 83 10.68 10.15 10.80
CA TRP A 83 9.23 10.13 10.88
C TRP A 83 8.57 10.19 9.50
N ALA A 84 9.05 11.05 8.60
CA ALA A 84 8.54 11.15 7.24
C ALA A 84 8.74 9.84 6.45
N ALA A 85 9.89 9.19 6.60
CA ALA A 85 10.20 7.91 5.97
C ALA A 85 9.30 6.79 6.50
N LEU A 86 9.12 6.70 7.82
CA LEU A 86 8.24 5.72 8.45
C LEU A 86 6.78 5.91 8.01
N LEU A 87 6.29 7.16 8.01
CA LEU A 87 4.94 7.48 7.52
C LEU A 87 4.81 7.15 6.03
N GLY A 88 5.82 7.44 5.22
CA GLY A 88 5.85 7.12 3.79
C GLY A 88 5.76 5.62 3.52
N LEU A 89 6.55 4.82 4.24
CA LEU A 89 6.51 3.35 4.14
C LEU A 89 5.17 2.79 4.62
N ALA A 90 4.66 3.26 5.76
CA ALA A 90 3.36 2.84 6.27
C ALA A 90 2.22 3.18 5.29
N ALA A 91 2.25 4.39 4.72
CA ALA A 91 1.31 4.82 3.69
C ALA A 91 1.43 3.99 2.41
N ALA A 92 2.65 3.62 1.99
CA ALA A 92 2.86 2.75 0.84
C ALA A 92 2.22 1.36 1.04
N VAL A 93 2.38 0.76 2.22
CA VAL A 93 1.77 -0.54 2.56
C VAL A 93 0.24 -0.45 2.59
N GLY A 94 -0.32 0.54 3.28
CA GLY A 94 -1.78 0.73 3.32
C GLY A 94 -2.38 1.12 1.96
N GLY A 95 -1.65 1.92 1.18
CA GLY A 95 -2.00 2.28 -0.20
C GLY A 95 -2.04 1.07 -1.11
N ALA A 96 -1.05 0.17 -1.02
CA ALA A 96 -1.05 -1.09 -1.74
C ALA A 96 -2.28 -1.93 -1.37
N VAL A 97 -2.57 -2.13 -0.08
CA VAL A 97 -3.76 -2.87 0.35
C VAL A 97 -5.05 -2.23 -0.19
N SER A 98 -5.19 -0.91 -0.13
CA SER A 98 -6.33 -0.21 -0.72
C SER A 98 -6.46 -0.47 -2.23
N ALA A 99 -5.33 -0.39 -2.94
CA ALA A 99 -5.26 -0.56 -4.39
C ALA A 99 -5.68 -1.98 -4.82
N PHE A 100 -5.33 -3.02 -4.04
CA PHE A 100 -5.77 -4.40 -4.29
C PHE A 100 -7.20 -4.66 -3.82
N ALA A 101 -7.59 -4.12 -2.67
CA ALA A 101 -8.92 -4.33 -2.10
C ALA A 101 -10.02 -3.69 -2.96
N TRP A 102 -9.74 -2.53 -3.57
CA TRP A 102 -10.73 -1.81 -4.37
C TRP A 102 -11.30 -2.61 -5.56
N PRO A 103 -10.50 -3.06 -6.54
CA PRO A 103 -11.03 -3.85 -7.66
C PRO A 103 -11.66 -5.16 -7.19
N LEU A 104 -11.10 -5.78 -6.14
CA LEU A 104 -11.63 -7.01 -5.57
C LEU A 104 -13.05 -6.80 -5.00
N LEU A 105 -13.27 -5.71 -4.26
CA LEU A 105 -14.57 -5.38 -3.70
C LEU A 105 -15.58 -4.97 -4.77
N VAL A 106 -15.15 -4.24 -5.81
CA VAL A 106 -15.99 -3.89 -6.97
C VAL A 106 -16.45 -5.15 -7.68
N TRP A 107 -15.54 -6.06 -7.98
CA TRP A 107 -15.85 -7.32 -8.65
C TRP A 107 -16.77 -8.23 -7.81
N ARG A 108 -16.50 -8.39 -6.50
CA ARG A 108 -17.35 -9.19 -5.60
C ARG A 108 -18.77 -8.65 -5.53
N ARG A 109 -18.93 -7.32 -5.45
CA ARG A 109 -20.25 -6.69 -5.36
C ARG A 109 -21.03 -6.73 -6.67
N GLY A 110 -20.35 -6.61 -7.81
CA GLY A 110 -20.98 -6.77 -9.13
C GLY A 110 -21.59 -8.16 -9.33
N ARG A 111 -20.93 -9.22 -8.84
CA ARG A 111 -21.47 -10.59 -8.90
C ARG A 111 -22.70 -10.85 -8.03
N VAL A 112 -22.81 -10.17 -6.89
CA VAL A 112 -23.94 -10.39 -5.95
C VAL A 112 -25.23 -9.77 -6.47
N GLN A 113 -25.15 -8.83 -7.42
CA GLN A 113 -26.29 -8.08 -7.95
C GLN A 113 -26.73 -8.53 -9.36
N ALA A 114 -26.05 -9.51 -9.96
CA ALA A 114 -26.35 -10.10 -11.26
C ALA A 114 -27.08 -11.44 -11.10
#